data_AF-A0A7D5K6M7-F1
#
_entry.id   AF-A0A7D5K6M7-F1
#
_cell.length_a   1.000
_cell.length_b   1.000
_cell.length_c   1.000
_cell.angle_alpha   90.00
_cell.angle_beta   90.00
_cell.angle_gamma   90.00
#
_symmetry.space_group_name_H-M   'P 1'
#
loop_
_entity.id
_entity.type
_entity.pdbx_description
1 polymer ?
#
loop_
_entity_poly.entity_id
_entity_poly.type
_entity_poly.pdbx_seq_one_letter_code
_entity_poly.pdbx_strand_id
1 'polypeptide(L)'
;MTDIDSNVGPDADVESDDLELSDSERTALHNLQLSIEHMHRAYGTLLEFHHELGHAMDHMSDAEDHLRTADHEGWANELRDDLLPAGAISDQWTFELVEEFSSEFLDEVDAFEESVRDELADGVDHVTERRQKRQLRERAERDE
;
A
#
# COMPACT_ATOMS: atom_id res chain seq x y z
N MET A 1 22.51 6.15 39.88
CA MET A 1 21.45 7.19 39.91
C MET A 1 21.48 7.91 38.57
N THR A 2 20.80 7.32 37.60
CA THR A 2 20.22 7.94 36.40
C THR A 2 19.37 6.81 35.81
N ASP A 3 18.15 6.74 36.30
CA ASP A 3 17.03 6.11 35.62
C ASP A 3 16.73 6.96 34.37
N ILE A 4 16.52 6.32 33.22
CA ILE A 4 15.55 6.65 32.16
C ILE A 4 15.55 5.40 31.27
N ASP A 5 14.85 4.39 31.76
CA ASP A 5 14.19 3.43 30.90
C ASP A 5 12.76 3.97 30.77
N SER A 6 12.51 4.70 29.69
CA SER A 6 11.16 5.05 29.27
C SER A 6 10.94 4.45 27.90
N ASN A 7 11.05 3.13 27.85
CA ASN A 7 10.37 2.32 26.86
C ASN A 7 8.86 2.37 27.18
N VAL A 8 8.21 3.45 26.77
CA VAL A 8 6.74 3.51 26.73
C VAL A 8 6.33 2.59 25.60
N GLY A 9 5.88 1.38 25.96
CA GLY A 9 5.29 0.45 25.00
C GLY A 9 4.04 1.07 24.32
N PRO A 10 3.55 0.47 23.23
CA PRO A 10 2.40 0.97 22.45
C PRO A 10 1.05 0.97 23.22
N ASP A 11 1.06 0.68 24.51
CA ASP A 11 -0.09 0.64 25.43
C ASP A 11 -0.17 1.91 26.30
N ALA A 12 0.31 3.06 25.82
CA ALA A 12 -0.24 4.32 26.32
C ALA A 12 -1.67 4.45 25.78
N ASP A 13 -2.64 3.80 26.42
CA ASP A 13 -4.09 3.91 26.15
C ASP A 13 -4.65 5.30 26.56
N VAL A 14 -3.86 6.35 26.37
CA VAL A 14 -4.27 7.73 26.55
C VAL A 14 -4.38 8.31 25.14
N GLU A 15 -5.42 9.12 24.90
CA GLU A 15 -5.64 10.09 23.79
C GLU A 15 -6.99 9.92 23.07
N SER A 16 -7.56 8.71 22.90
CA SER A 16 -8.84 8.60 22.13
C SER A 16 -10.11 8.95 22.92
N ASP A 17 -10.07 9.00 24.25
CA ASP A 17 -11.25 9.24 25.11
C ASP A 17 -11.56 10.73 25.28
N ASP A 18 -10.59 11.61 25.01
CA ASP A 18 -10.76 13.08 25.06
C ASP A 18 -11.22 13.67 23.71
N LEU A 19 -11.15 12.88 22.62
CA LEU A 19 -11.61 13.32 21.31
C LEU A 19 -13.14 13.31 21.24
N GLU A 20 -13.75 14.48 21.32
CA GLU A 20 -15.20 14.68 21.16
C GLU A 20 -15.63 14.54 19.68
N LEU A 21 -15.49 13.33 19.12
CA LEU A 21 -15.91 13.00 17.76
C LEU A 21 -17.40 12.65 17.67
N SER A 22 -18.09 13.24 16.70
CA SER A 22 -19.39 12.76 16.25
C SER A 22 -19.28 11.34 15.65
N ASP A 23 -20.41 10.62 15.61
CA ASP A 23 -20.44 9.28 14.99
C ASP A 23 -20.13 9.33 13.49
N SER A 24 -20.50 10.43 12.81
CA SER A 24 -20.16 10.67 11.41
C SER A 24 -18.67 10.89 11.20
N GLU A 25 -17.99 11.69 12.03
CA GLU A 25 -16.54 11.91 11.92
C GLU A 25 -15.78 10.62 12.18
N ARG A 26 -16.16 9.88 13.23
CA ARG A 26 -15.54 8.58 13.54
C ARG A 26 -15.70 7.57 12.40
N THR A 27 -16.87 7.54 11.77
CA THR A 27 -17.14 6.69 10.61
C THR A 27 -16.34 7.14 9.38
N ALA A 28 -16.19 8.44 9.16
CA ALA A 28 -15.38 8.98 8.07
C ALA A 28 -13.90 8.57 8.23
N LEU A 29 -13.32 8.80 9.41
CA LEU A 29 -11.92 8.42 9.71
C LEU A 29 -11.69 6.92 9.52
N HIS A 30 -12.58 6.08 10.03
CA HIS A 30 -12.48 4.63 9.84
C HIS A 30 -12.55 4.22 8.36
N ASN A 31 -13.45 4.83 7.58
CA ASN A 31 -13.55 4.55 6.15
C ASN A 31 -12.31 5.02 5.37
N LEU A 32 -11.69 6.14 5.76
CA LEU A 32 -10.45 6.61 5.14
C LEU A 32 -9.31 5.61 5.40
N GLN A 33 -9.13 5.16 6.65
CA GLN A 33 -8.14 4.13 6.98
C GLN A 33 -8.38 2.83 6.20
N LEU A 34 -9.62 2.33 6.14
CA LEU A 34 -9.94 1.14 5.34
C LEU A 34 -9.65 1.35 3.84
N SER A 35 -9.91 2.57 3.33
CA SER A 35 -9.65 2.89 1.93
C SER A 35 -8.17 2.82 1.62
N ILE A 36 -7.31 3.45 2.43
CA ILE A 36 -5.84 3.37 2.31
C ILE A 36 -5.36 1.92 2.37
N GLU A 37 -5.87 1.14 3.32
CA GLU A 37 -5.52 -0.27 3.45
C GLU A 37 -5.84 -1.07 2.17
N HIS A 38 -6.99 -0.81 1.55
CA HIS A 38 -7.35 -1.43 0.28
C HIS A 38 -6.51 -0.92 -0.89
N MET A 39 -6.14 0.36 -0.90
CA MET A 39 -5.27 0.93 -1.94
C MET A 39 -3.85 0.37 -1.87
N HIS A 40 -3.26 0.22 -0.68
CA HIS A 40 -1.98 -0.46 -0.53
C HIS A 40 -2.03 -1.94 -0.97
N ARG A 41 -3.14 -2.64 -0.74
CA ARG A 41 -3.32 -3.99 -1.30
C ARG A 41 -3.37 -3.98 -2.82
N ALA A 42 -4.09 -3.03 -3.42
CA ALA A 42 -4.12 -2.87 -4.87
C ALA A 42 -2.72 -2.58 -5.43
N TYR A 43 -1.94 -1.74 -4.75
CA TYR A 43 -0.54 -1.48 -5.09
C TYR A 43 0.34 -2.74 -5.00
N GLY A 44 0.16 -3.56 -3.96
CA GLY A 44 0.82 -4.86 -3.86
C GLY A 44 0.53 -5.76 -5.06
N THR A 45 -0.73 -5.81 -5.50
CA THR A 45 -1.12 -6.56 -6.72
C THR A 45 -0.52 -5.96 -7.99
N LEU A 46 -0.39 -4.63 -8.07
CA LEU A 46 0.26 -3.98 -9.20
C LEU A 46 1.76 -4.32 -9.27
N LEU A 47 2.44 -4.38 -8.13
CA LEU A 47 3.84 -4.83 -8.04
C LEU A 47 3.98 -6.31 -8.42
N GLU A 48 3.06 -7.17 -7.98
CA GLU A 48 3.02 -8.58 -8.39
C GLU A 48 2.87 -8.70 -9.91
N PHE A 49 1.94 -7.96 -10.50
CA PHE A 49 1.77 -7.90 -11.96
C PHE A 49 3.05 -7.42 -12.68
N HIS A 50 3.71 -6.38 -12.16
CA HIS A 50 4.96 -5.87 -12.71
C HIS A 50 6.05 -6.96 -12.71
N HIS A 51 6.24 -7.66 -11.60
CA HIS A 51 7.26 -8.71 -11.49
C HIS A 51 6.97 -9.92 -12.40
N GLU A 52 5.72 -10.40 -12.41
CA GLU A 52 5.34 -11.54 -13.26
C GLU A 52 5.49 -11.20 -14.75
N LEU A 53 5.18 -9.97 -15.15
CA LEU A 53 5.42 -9.53 -16.53
C LEU A 53 6.92 -9.43 -16.84
N GLY A 54 7.72 -8.89 -15.91
CA GLY A 54 9.18 -8.85 -16.05
C GLY A 54 9.78 -10.24 -16.25
N HIS A 55 9.36 -11.23 -15.46
CA HIS A 55 9.78 -12.63 -15.63
C HIS A 55 9.35 -13.23 -16.98
N ALA A 56 8.16 -12.90 -17.46
CA ALA A 56 7.73 -13.32 -18.79
C ALA A 56 8.60 -12.68 -19.90
N MET A 57 8.99 -11.41 -19.75
CA MET A 57 9.88 -10.72 -20.69
C MET A 57 11.30 -11.31 -20.66
N ASP A 58 11.82 -11.70 -19.49
CA ASP A 58 13.10 -12.43 -19.38
C ASP A 58 13.05 -13.72 -20.20
N HIS A 59 11.98 -14.51 -20.07
CA HIS A 59 11.79 -15.73 -20.86
C HIS A 59 11.67 -15.46 -22.36
N MET A 60 11.07 -14.34 -22.76
CA MET A 60 11.04 -13.93 -24.17
C MET A 60 12.44 -13.56 -24.69
N SER A 61 13.26 -12.92 -23.86
CA SER A 61 14.67 -12.64 -24.17
C SER A 61 15.47 -13.93 -24.34
N ASP A 62 15.31 -14.91 -23.43
CA ASP A 62 15.95 -16.22 -23.57
C ASP A 62 15.50 -16.94 -24.85
N ALA A 63 14.21 -16.83 -25.19
CA ALA A 63 13.66 -17.39 -26.42
C ALA A 63 14.26 -16.73 -27.67
N GLU A 64 14.53 -15.41 -27.64
CA GLU A 64 15.25 -14.71 -28.71
C GLU A 64 16.62 -15.38 -28.99
N ASP A 65 17.42 -15.58 -27.94
CA ASP A 65 18.75 -16.19 -28.05
C ASP A 65 18.70 -17.63 -28.57
N HIS A 66 17.70 -18.40 -28.12
CA HIS A 66 17.48 -19.75 -28.61
C HIS A 66 17.03 -19.79 -30.07
N LEU A 67 16.19 -18.85 -30.50
CA LEU A 67 15.77 -18.72 -31.90
C LEU A 67 16.96 -18.37 -32.81
N ARG A 68 17.85 -17.47 -32.37
CA ARG A 68 19.10 -17.16 -33.09
C ARG A 68 19.98 -18.41 -33.22
N THR A 69 20.16 -19.14 -32.13
CA THR A 69 20.98 -20.37 -32.11
C THR A 69 20.41 -21.47 -33.01
N ALA A 70 19.09 -21.48 -33.20
CA ALA A 70 18.38 -22.41 -34.07
C ALA A 70 18.25 -21.94 -35.53
N ASP A 71 19.00 -20.90 -35.94
CA ASP A 71 18.98 -20.30 -37.29
C ASP A 71 17.62 -19.67 -37.70
N HIS A 72 16.82 -19.24 -36.72
CA HIS A 72 15.51 -18.58 -36.92
C HIS A 72 15.58 -17.06 -36.72
N GLU A 73 16.47 -16.39 -37.47
CA GLU A 73 16.73 -14.94 -37.37
C GLU A 73 15.48 -14.05 -37.53
N GLY A 74 14.50 -14.45 -38.35
CA GLY A 74 13.29 -13.65 -38.58
C GLY A 74 12.50 -13.40 -37.30
N TRP A 75 12.19 -14.46 -36.55
CA TRP A 75 11.46 -14.37 -35.29
C TRP A 75 12.30 -13.76 -34.16
N ALA A 76 13.60 -14.05 -34.15
CA ALA A 76 14.51 -13.42 -33.18
C ALA A 76 14.56 -11.89 -33.36
N ASN A 77 14.61 -11.40 -34.60
CA ASN A 77 14.61 -9.96 -34.85
C ASN A 77 13.24 -9.32 -34.55
N GLU A 78 12.12 -10.00 -34.80
CA GLU A 78 10.78 -9.52 -34.39
C GLU A 78 10.67 -9.39 -32.86
N LEU A 79 11.20 -10.35 -32.09
CA LEU A 79 11.27 -10.22 -30.64
C LEU A 79 12.12 -9.02 -30.22
N ARG A 80 13.34 -8.88 -30.77
CA ARG A 80 14.29 -7.82 -30.42
C ARG A 80 13.79 -6.42 -30.75
N ASP A 81 13.26 -6.24 -31.97
CA ASP A 81 12.99 -4.92 -32.54
C ASP A 81 11.59 -4.42 -32.20
N ASP A 82 10.63 -5.34 -32.07
CA ASP A 82 9.21 -4.98 -31.96
C ASP A 82 8.63 -5.36 -30.60
N LEU A 83 8.78 -6.61 -30.14
CA LEU A 83 8.03 -7.11 -28.98
C LEU A 83 8.66 -6.81 -27.62
N LEU A 84 9.96 -7.05 -27.45
CA LEU A 84 10.68 -6.78 -26.20
C LEU A 84 10.79 -5.28 -25.83
N PRO A 85 11.01 -4.35 -26.77
CA PRO A 85 11.05 -2.93 -26.44
C PRO A 85 9.67 -2.29 -26.30
N ALA A 86 8.60 -2.97 -26.74
CA ALA A 86 7.24 -2.44 -26.64
C ALA A 86 6.79 -2.29 -25.18
N GLY A 87 6.05 -1.21 -24.92
CA GLY A 87 5.36 -1.07 -23.65
C GLY A 87 4.17 -2.03 -23.54
N ALA A 88 3.85 -2.42 -22.31
CA ALA A 88 2.76 -3.34 -22.01
C ALA A 88 1.38 -2.72 -22.25
N ILE A 89 1.23 -1.41 -21.97
CA ILE A 89 -0.04 -0.68 -22.04
C ILE A 89 0.23 0.70 -22.63
N SER A 90 -0.34 1.00 -23.80
CA SER A 90 -0.20 2.32 -24.45
C SER A 90 1.26 2.79 -24.56
N ASP A 91 2.17 1.89 -24.93
CA ASP A 91 3.63 2.09 -24.98
C ASP A 91 4.33 2.36 -23.62
N GLN A 92 3.60 2.31 -22.50
CA GLN A 92 4.20 2.40 -21.16
C GLN A 92 4.70 1.04 -20.67
N TRP A 93 5.85 1.06 -20.02
CA TRP A 93 6.37 -0.06 -19.25
C TRP A 93 5.70 -0.11 -17.88
N THR A 94 5.53 -1.31 -17.32
CA THR A 94 4.78 -1.46 -16.06
C THR A 94 5.45 -0.81 -14.85
N PHE A 95 6.76 -0.55 -14.90
CA PHE A 95 7.43 0.22 -13.85
C PHE A 95 6.93 1.67 -13.81
N GLU A 96 6.61 2.26 -14.97
CA GLU A 96 6.07 3.63 -15.04
C GLU A 96 4.70 3.70 -14.38
N LEU A 97 3.86 2.67 -14.59
CA LEU A 97 2.56 2.56 -13.91
C LEU A 97 2.71 2.39 -12.39
N VAL A 98 3.71 1.63 -11.93
CA VAL A 98 4.02 1.46 -10.50
C VAL A 98 4.47 2.79 -9.88
N GLU A 99 5.37 3.51 -10.56
CA GLU A 99 5.88 4.81 -10.11
C GLU A 99 4.77 5.86 -10.07
N GLU A 100 3.97 5.99 -11.14
CA GLU A 100 2.86 6.94 -11.20
C GLU A 100 1.81 6.64 -10.12
N PHE A 101 1.43 5.36 -9.95
CA PHE A 101 0.45 4.98 -8.93
C PHE A 101 0.93 5.27 -7.50
N SER A 102 2.20 5.01 -7.20
CA SER A 102 2.74 5.23 -5.86
C SER A 102 3.01 6.72 -5.58
N SER A 103 3.77 7.38 -6.44
CA SER A 103 4.26 8.74 -6.18
C SER A 103 3.26 9.85 -6.44
N GLU A 104 2.23 9.60 -7.28
CA GLU A 104 1.21 10.60 -7.56
C GLU A 104 -0.08 10.28 -6.81
N PHE A 105 -0.65 9.09 -7.02
CA PHE A 105 -1.98 8.78 -6.50
C PHE A 105 -1.99 8.37 -5.01
N LEU A 106 -1.15 7.40 -4.60
CA LEU A 106 -1.13 6.96 -3.21
C LEU A 106 -0.65 8.07 -2.27
N ASP A 107 0.47 8.73 -2.60
CA ASP A 107 1.01 9.81 -1.77
C ASP A 107 -0.01 10.95 -1.57
N GLU A 108 -0.82 11.29 -2.58
CA GLU A 108 -1.88 12.30 -2.46
C GLU A 108 -3.03 11.85 -1.53
N VAL A 109 -3.43 10.58 -1.61
CA VAL A 109 -4.49 10.04 -0.75
C VAL A 109 -4.02 9.92 0.71
N ASP A 110 -2.79 9.48 0.93
CA ASP A 110 -2.21 9.36 2.27
C ASP A 110 -2.08 10.75 2.92
N ALA A 111 -1.60 11.74 2.17
CA ALA A 111 -1.52 13.13 2.65
C ALA A 111 -2.90 13.72 2.96
N PHE A 112 -3.92 13.37 2.17
CA PHE A 112 -5.29 13.81 2.44
C PHE A 112 -5.85 13.19 3.72
N GLU A 113 -5.67 11.88 3.94
CA GLU A 113 -6.12 11.24 5.19
C GLU A 113 -5.40 11.81 6.40
N GLU A 114 -4.08 12.00 6.32
CA GLU A 114 -3.28 12.57 7.39
C GLU A 114 -3.81 13.96 7.77
N SER A 115 -4.08 14.82 6.79
CA SER A 115 -4.66 16.14 7.06
C SER A 115 -6.02 16.07 7.74
N VAL A 116 -6.87 15.11 7.38
CA VAL A 116 -8.20 14.94 8.00
C VAL A 116 -8.08 14.39 9.42
N ARG A 117 -7.20 13.42 9.62
CA ARG A 117 -6.92 12.79 10.92
C ARG A 117 -6.29 13.78 11.89
N ASP A 118 -5.37 14.62 11.43
CA ASP A 118 -4.75 15.66 12.25
C ASP A 118 -5.78 16.69 12.72
N GLU A 119 -6.68 17.13 11.83
CA GLU A 119 -7.71 18.13 12.16
C GLU A 119 -8.80 17.57 13.08
N LEU A 120 -9.26 16.33 12.84
CA LEU A 120 -10.41 15.78 13.56
C LEU A 120 -10.04 14.97 14.80
N ALA A 121 -8.88 14.34 14.79
CA ALA A 121 -8.50 13.34 15.79
C ALA A 121 -7.12 13.62 16.42
N ASP A 122 -6.59 14.84 16.29
CA ASP A 122 -5.27 15.23 16.81
C ASP A 122 -4.14 14.26 16.38
N GLY A 123 -4.28 13.69 15.18
CA GLY A 123 -3.33 12.73 14.62
C GLY A 123 -3.49 11.30 15.14
N VAL A 124 -4.47 11.01 16.00
CA VAL A 124 -4.69 9.67 16.56
C VAL A 124 -5.28 8.73 15.51
N ASP A 125 -4.52 7.68 15.16
CA ASP A 125 -5.00 6.60 14.30
C ASP A 125 -6.10 5.74 14.95
N HIS A 126 -6.76 4.88 14.16
CA HIS A 126 -7.53 3.71 14.64
C HIS A 126 -8.49 4.02 15.79
N VAL A 127 -9.13 5.19 15.75
CA VAL A 127 -9.95 5.69 16.87
C VAL A 127 -11.09 4.70 17.18
N THR A 128 -11.67 4.10 16.14
CA THR A 128 -12.76 3.12 16.27
C THR A 128 -12.28 1.82 16.95
N GLU A 129 -11.15 1.28 16.52
CA GLU A 129 -10.56 0.05 17.04
C GLU A 129 -10.05 0.24 18.47
N ARG A 130 -9.42 1.39 18.76
CA ARG A 130 -8.99 1.76 20.13
C ARG A 130 -10.19 1.82 21.08
N ARG A 131 -11.30 2.43 20.67
CA ARG A 131 -12.55 2.44 21.46
C ARG A 131 -13.14 1.04 21.63
N GLN A 132 -13.12 0.20 20.58
CA GLN A 132 -13.59 -1.18 20.67
C GLN A 132 -12.73 -2.01 21.65
N LYS A 133 -11.39 -1.91 21.55
CA LYS A 133 -10.44 -2.54 22.47
C LYS A 133 -10.74 -2.18 23.92
N ARG A 134 -11.03 -0.90 24.19
CA ARG A 134 -11.41 -0.42 25.53
C ARG A 134 -12.71 -1.05 26.03
N GLN A 135 -13.79 -1.02 25.24
CA GLN A 135 -15.07 -1.61 25.64
C GLN A 135 -14.97 -3.11 25.96
N LEU A 136 -14.16 -3.83 25.18
CA LEU A 136 -13.87 -5.25 25.43
C LEU A 136 -13.14 -5.46 26.76
N ARG A 137 -12.19 -4.59 27.11
CA ARG A 137 -11.47 -4.60 28.39
C ARG A 137 -12.37 -4.27 29.58
N GLU A 138 -13.15 -3.19 29.50
CA GLU A 138 -14.08 -2.78 30.57
C GLU A 138 -15.13 -3.85 30.87
N ARG A 139 -15.58 -4.58 29.85
CA ARG A 139 -16.48 -5.71 30.03
C ARG A 139 -15.82 -6.83 30.83
N ALA A 140 -14.55 -7.13 30.55
CA ALA A 140 -13.82 -8.19 31.26
C ALA A 140 -13.63 -7.88 32.75
N GLU A 141 -13.34 -6.63 33.10
CA GLU A 141 -13.15 -6.19 34.50
C GLU A 141 -14.46 -6.18 35.32
N ARG A 142 -15.62 -6.12 34.67
CA ARG A 142 -16.94 -6.14 35.33
C ARG A 142 -17.47 -7.54 35.60
N ASP A 143 -16.88 -8.55 34.95
CA ASP A 143 -17.24 -9.96 35.10
C ASP A 143 -16.37 -10.66 36.19
N GLU A 144 -15.46 -9.94 36.85
CA GLU A 144 -14.66 -10.34 38.03
C GLU A 144 -15.25 -9.81 39.36
#